data_AF-A0A3A9GPD3-F1
#
_entry.id   AF-A0A3A9GPD3-F1
#
_cell.length_a   1.000
_cell.length_b   1.000
_cell.length_c   1.000
_cell.angle_alpha   90.00
_cell.angle_beta   90.00
_cell.angle_gamma   90.00
#
_symmetry.space_group_name_H-M   'P 1'
#
loop_
_entity.id
_entity.type
_entity.pdbx_description
1 polymer ?
#
loop_
_entity_poly.entity_id
_entity_poly.type
_entity_poly.pdbx_seq_one_letter_code
_entity_poly.pdbx_strand_id
1 'polypeptide(L)'
;MITLPDGKIIKMQWKQVMYIRGKDFIVFEVVPMLTEKDIIIFPSVSGWLSIQDVFSLDERNEIIFLLERIAWKRDIKIVEMDVLPHVNKDLEIKQGMIEKTTGYARLTKDNLFDVDSKLNKKQVKEIYCKLERRFAESVNGEVQIPKELLIKGSVVSEICLPILEKNKSVKLLIM
;
A
#
# COMPACT_ATOMS: atom_id res chain seq x y z
N MET A 1 2.74 6.94 -10.71
CA MET A 1 1.84 7.92 -11.26
C MET A 1 1.58 7.67 -12.73
N ILE A 2 0.30 7.49 -13.06
CA ILE A 2 -0.20 7.51 -14.42
C ILE A 2 -1.21 8.63 -14.51
N THR A 3 -1.09 9.48 -15.53
CA THR A 3 -2.09 10.49 -15.87
C THR A 3 -2.93 9.95 -17.03
N LEU A 4 -4.24 9.85 -16.81
CA LEU A 4 -5.20 9.41 -17.80
C LEU A 4 -5.52 10.53 -18.80
N PRO A 5 -6.07 10.23 -19.99
CA PRO A 5 -6.38 11.23 -21.01
C PRO A 5 -7.34 12.34 -20.55
N ASP A 6 -8.20 12.05 -19.57
CA ASP A 6 -9.15 12.99 -18.96
C ASP A 6 -8.56 13.76 -17.77
N GLY A 7 -7.26 13.64 -17.52
CA GLY A 7 -6.53 14.39 -16.49
C GLY A 7 -6.58 13.76 -15.09
N LYS A 8 -7.31 12.66 -14.90
CA LYS A 8 -7.27 11.87 -13.65
C LYS A 8 -5.90 11.25 -13.45
N ILE A 9 -5.53 11.01 -12.19
CA ILE A 9 -4.21 10.46 -11.86
C ILE A 9 -4.35 9.25 -10.95
N ILE A 10 -3.61 8.17 -11.25
CA ILE A 10 -3.44 7.02 -10.36
C ILE A 10 -1.99 6.94 -9.89
N LYS A 11 -1.77 6.93 -8.57
CA LYS A 11 -0.45 6.82 -7.96
C LYS A 11 -0.35 5.52 -7.18
N MET A 12 0.40 4.55 -7.72
CA MET A 12 0.76 3.33 -7.02
C MET A 12 1.98 3.56 -6.13
N GLN A 13 1.83 3.32 -4.83
CA GLN A 13 2.92 3.33 -3.85
C GLN A 13 3.03 1.96 -3.19
N TRP A 14 3.91 1.84 -2.19
CA TRP A 14 4.19 0.54 -1.58
C TRP A 14 3.00 -0.04 -0.81
N LYS A 15 2.43 0.74 0.10
CA LYS A 15 1.31 0.32 0.97
C LYS A 15 0.01 1.06 0.67
N GLN A 16 -0.04 1.83 -0.40
CA GLN A 16 -1.26 2.52 -0.81
C GLN A 16 -1.30 2.76 -2.31
N VAL A 17 -2.51 2.90 -2.83
CA VAL A 17 -2.76 3.46 -4.16
C VAL A 17 -3.76 4.60 -4.03
N MET A 18 -3.51 5.68 -4.75
CA MET A 18 -4.33 6.89 -4.71
C MET A 18 -4.88 7.18 -6.10
N TYR A 19 -6.18 7.43 -6.18
CA TYR A 19 -6.85 7.96 -7.37
C TYR A 19 -7.21 9.43 -7.12
N ILE A 20 -6.88 10.30 -8.07
CA ILE A 20 -7.04 11.76 -7.95
C ILE A 20 -7.86 12.27 -9.14
N ARG A 21 -8.89 13.05 -8.84
CA ARG A 21 -9.78 13.72 -9.79
C ARG A 21 -9.96 15.18 -9.39
N GLY A 22 -9.24 16.07 -10.08
CA GLY A 22 -9.26 17.51 -9.77
C GLY A 22 -8.74 17.76 -8.35
N LYS A 23 -9.61 18.28 -7.47
CA LYS A 23 -9.29 18.52 -6.05
C LYS A 23 -9.55 17.32 -5.14
N ASP A 24 -10.33 16.35 -5.63
CA ASP A 24 -10.72 15.19 -4.83
C ASP A 24 -9.75 14.02 -5.07
N PHE A 25 -9.53 13.22 -4.03
CA PHE A 25 -8.78 11.98 -4.12
C PHE A 25 -9.34 10.92 -3.19
N ILE A 26 -9.07 9.66 -3.51
CA ILE A 26 -9.37 8.52 -2.67
C ILE A 26 -8.13 7.65 -2.55
N VAL A 27 -7.86 7.17 -1.34
CA VAL A 27 -6.73 6.30 -1.02
C VAL A 27 -7.22 4.90 -0.65
N PHE A 28 -6.52 3.89 -1.18
CA PHE A 28 -6.76 2.49 -0.89
C PHE A 28 -5.49 1.89 -0.30
N GLU A 29 -5.63 1.08 0.76
CA GLU A 29 -4.52 0.37 1.36
C GLU A 29 -4.06 -0.78 0.46
N VAL A 30 -2.75 -0.99 0.41
CA VAL A 30 -2.13 -2.13 -0.26
C VAL A 30 -1.40 -2.96 0.78
N VAL A 31 -1.84 -4.20 0.98
CA VAL A 31 -1.13 -5.21 1.77
C VAL A 31 -0.09 -5.87 0.86
N PRO A 32 1.22 -5.63 1.07
CA PRO A 32 2.25 -6.25 0.26
C PRO A 32 2.38 -7.72 0.65
N MET A 33 2.23 -8.61 -0.32
CA MET A 33 2.41 -10.05 -0.15
C MET A 33 3.83 -10.44 -0.50
N LEU A 34 4.39 -11.47 0.10
CA LEU A 34 5.75 -11.91 -0.22
C LEU A 34 5.79 -12.73 -1.51
N THR A 35 4.96 -13.78 -1.60
CA THR A 35 4.93 -14.70 -2.74
C THR A 35 3.71 -14.52 -3.63
N GLU A 36 2.58 -14.15 -3.03
CA GLU A 36 1.31 -13.92 -3.72
C GLU A 36 1.23 -12.52 -4.36
N LYS A 37 0.12 -12.28 -5.08
CA LYS A 37 -0.26 -10.95 -5.54
C LYS A 37 -0.53 -10.03 -4.35
N ASP A 38 -0.09 -8.79 -4.44
CA ASP A 38 -0.35 -7.77 -3.43
C ASP A 38 -1.84 -7.46 -3.38
N ILE A 39 -2.39 -7.29 -2.18
CA ILE A 39 -3.84 -7.12 -1.99
C ILE A 39 -4.13 -5.63 -1.90
N ILE A 40 -5.02 -5.13 -2.76
CA ILE A 40 -5.60 -3.79 -2.62
C ILE A 40 -6.92 -3.96 -1.87
N ILE A 41 -7.00 -3.39 -0.67
CA ILE A 41 -8.24 -3.38 0.12
C ILE A 41 -9.15 -2.32 -0.48
N PHE A 42 -10.30 -2.76 -0.97
CA PHE A 42 -11.24 -1.90 -1.67
C PHE A 42 -12.57 -1.83 -0.91
N PRO A 43 -13.17 -0.65 -0.72
CA PRO A 43 -14.46 -0.53 -0.06
C PRO A 43 -15.54 -1.33 -0.79
N SER A 44 -16.36 -2.04 -0.01
CA SER A 44 -17.60 -2.67 -0.45
C SER A 44 -18.50 -1.65 -1.15
N VAL A 45 -19.47 -2.12 -1.94
CA VAL A 45 -20.47 -1.23 -2.55
C VAL A 45 -21.19 -0.41 -1.48
N SER A 46 -21.56 -1.01 -0.34
CA SER A 46 -22.18 -0.30 0.78
C SER A 46 -21.27 0.77 1.37
N GLY A 47 -19.98 0.47 1.60
CA GLY A 47 -18.99 1.44 2.05
C GLY A 47 -18.81 2.59 1.05
N TRP A 48 -18.85 2.30 -0.25
CA TRP A 48 -18.76 3.31 -1.30
C TRP A 48 -19.96 4.23 -1.37
N LEU A 49 -21.18 3.72 -1.16
CA LEU A 49 -22.39 4.54 -1.17
C LEU A 49 -22.35 5.67 -0.12
N SER A 50 -21.55 5.52 0.95
CA SER A 50 -21.35 6.58 1.95
C SER A 50 -20.62 7.83 1.41
N ILE A 51 -19.97 7.74 0.24
CA ILE A 51 -19.22 8.82 -0.40
C ILE A 51 -19.70 9.14 -1.82
N GLN A 52 -20.89 8.69 -2.19
CA GLN A 52 -21.42 8.80 -3.55
C GLN A 52 -21.50 10.25 -4.06
N ASP A 53 -21.64 11.21 -3.14
CA ASP A 53 -21.68 12.65 -3.46
C ASP A 53 -20.31 13.18 -3.92
N VAL A 54 -19.23 12.43 -3.67
CA VAL A 54 -17.86 12.76 -4.10
C VAL A 54 -17.43 11.85 -5.24
N PHE A 55 -17.56 10.52 -5.07
CA PHE A 55 -17.19 9.54 -6.10
C PHE A 55 -18.39 8.64 -6.44
N SER A 56 -18.80 8.65 -7.69
CA SER A 56 -19.93 7.86 -8.18
C SER A 56 -19.64 6.35 -8.21
N LEU A 57 -20.68 5.53 -8.35
CA LEU A 57 -20.52 4.08 -8.57
C LEU A 57 -19.84 3.75 -9.90
N ASP A 58 -20.01 4.59 -10.93
CA ASP A 58 -19.31 4.41 -12.19
C ASP A 58 -17.81 4.62 -12.03
N GLU A 59 -17.41 5.63 -11.24
CA GLU A 59 -16.00 5.86 -10.91
C GLU A 59 -15.42 4.73 -10.08
N ARG A 60 -16.21 4.13 -9.18
CA ARG A 60 -15.81 2.91 -8.46
C ARG A 60 -15.38 1.81 -9.43
N ASN A 61 -16.25 1.52 -10.40
CA ASN A 61 -16.05 0.46 -11.39
C ASN A 61 -14.90 0.82 -12.34
N GLU A 62 -14.78 2.08 -12.73
CA GLU A 62 -13.67 2.61 -13.52
C GLU A 62 -12.33 2.41 -12.81
N ILE A 63 -12.24 2.74 -11.52
CA ILE A 63 -11.02 2.58 -10.72
C ILE A 63 -10.60 1.12 -10.66
N ILE A 64 -11.55 0.21 -10.34
CA ILE A 64 -11.29 -1.24 -10.32
C ILE A 64 -10.77 -1.70 -11.70
N PHE A 65 -11.48 -1.34 -12.76
CA PHE A 65 -11.14 -1.69 -14.14
C PHE A 65 -9.72 -1.24 -14.53
N LEU A 66 -9.37 -0.01 -14.18
CA LEU A 66 -8.07 0.59 -14.46
C LEU A 66 -6.96 -0.10 -13.68
N LEU A 67 -7.15 -0.30 -12.38
CA LEU A 67 -6.16 -0.95 -11.53
C LEU A 67 -5.78 -2.34 -12.07
N GLU A 68 -6.77 -3.14 -12.46
CA GLU A 68 -6.56 -4.50 -12.99
C GLU A 68 -5.85 -4.56 -14.35
N ARG A 69 -5.96 -3.51 -15.17
CA ARG A 69 -5.46 -3.51 -16.56
C ARG A 69 -4.15 -2.78 -16.75
N ILE A 70 -3.84 -1.83 -15.89
CA ILE A 70 -2.56 -1.14 -15.93
C ILE A 70 -1.44 -2.16 -15.64
N ALA A 71 -0.40 -2.15 -16.48
CA ALA A 71 0.75 -3.04 -16.38
C ALA A 71 1.74 -2.61 -15.28
N TRP A 72 1.27 -2.51 -14.04
CA TRP A 72 2.07 -2.13 -12.88
C TRP A 72 3.32 -3.02 -12.73
N LYS A 73 4.38 -2.49 -12.09
CA LYS A 73 5.55 -3.29 -11.72
C LYS A 73 5.34 -4.09 -10.43
N ARG A 74 4.11 -4.46 -10.15
CA ARG A 74 3.71 -5.41 -9.10
C ARG A 74 2.45 -6.13 -9.56
N ASP A 75 2.29 -7.37 -9.12
CA ASP A 75 1.05 -8.11 -9.35
C ASP A 75 0.07 -7.78 -8.23
N ILE A 76 -1.16 -7.42 -8.60
CA ILE A 76 -2.19 -6.99 -7.66
C ILE A 76 -3.42 -7.87 -7.74
N LYS A 77 -4.14 -7.96 -6.62
CA LYS A 77 -5.48 -8.51 -6.50
C LYS A 77 -6.32 -7.53 -5.70
N ILE A 78 -7.51 -7.19 -6.20
CA ILE A 78 -8.47 -6.38 -5.47
C ILE A 78 -9.30 -7.31 -4.57
N VAL A 79 -9.46 -6.91 -3.31
CA VAL A 79 -10.34 -7.60 -2.35
C VAL A 79 -11.30 -6.58 -1.77
N GLU A 80 -12.59 -6.80 -2.00
CA GLU A 80 -13.64 -5.97 -1.43
C GLU A 80 -13.85 -6.31 0.03
N MET A 81 -13.88 -5.29 0.89
CA MET A 81 -14.08 -5.43 2.33
C MET A 81 -15.02 -4.33 2.84
N ASP A 82 -15.69 -4.60 3.96
CA ASP A 82 -16.52 -3.61 4.64
C ASP A 82 -15.65 -2.62 5.42
N VAL A 83 -14.99 -1.74 4.67
CA VAL A 83 -14.11 -0.68 5.17
C VAL A 83 -14.60 0.67 4.67
N LEU A 84 -14.37 1.71 5.48
CA LEU A 84 -14.68 3.08 5.06
C LEU A 84 -13.64 3.56 4.04
N PRO A 85 -14.08 4.24 2.96
CA PRO A 85 -13.17 4.83 2.00
C PRO A 85 -12.38 6.02 2.60
N HIS A 86 -11.09 6.13 2.26
CA HIS A 86 -10.26 7.27 2.64
C HIS A 86 -10.35 8.38 1.57
N VAL A 87 -11.43 9.17 1.63
CA VAL A 87 -11.65 10.31 0.73
C VAL A 87 -11.03 11.57 1.27
N ASN A 88 -10.29 12.28 0.41
CA ASN A 88 -9.66 13.57 0.71
C ASN A 88 -8.81 13.56 2.00
N LYS A 89 -8.27 12.38 2.34
CA LYS A 89 -7.50 12.12 3.54
C LYS A 89 -6.44 11.08 3.23
N ASP A 90 -5.18 11.41 3.52
CA ASP A 90 -4.09 10.45 3.47
C ASP A 90 -4.24 9.39 4.56
N LEU A 91 -3.63 8.22 4.35
CA LEU A 91 -3.46 7.24 5.43
C LEU A 91 -2.64 7.87 6.57
N GLU A 92 -2.99 7.55 7.80
CA GLU A 92 -2.32 8.11 8.97
C GLU A 92 -0.89 7.54 9.09
N ILE A 93 0.12 8.34 8.71
CA ILE A 93 1.53 7.96 8.85
C ILE A 93 2.09 8.49 10.16
N LYS A 94 2.33 7.59 11.12
CA LYS A 94 2.86 7.89 12.45
C LYS A 94 4.39 7.84 12.49
N GLN A 95 4.96 8.48 13.51
CA GLN A 95 6.39 8.36 13.82
C GLN A 95 6.73 6.89 14.11
N GLY A 96 7.87 6.42 13.59
CA GLY A 96 8.26 5.01 13.72
C GLY A 96 7.69 4.10 12.62
N MET A 97 6.98 4.64 11.62
CA MET A 97 6.63 3.90 10.41
C MET A 97 7.71 4.05 9.32
N ILE A 98 7.87 3.04 8.46
CA ILE A 98 8.90 3.01 7.41
C ILE A 98 8.75 4.19 6.44
N GLU A 99 7.53 4.67 6.23
CA GLU A 99 7.17 5.80 5.39
C GLU A 99 7.77 7.13 5.86
N LYS A 100 8.17 7.24 7.14
CA LYS A 100 8.87 8.41 7.69
C LYS A 100 10.39 8.34 7.54
N THR A 101 10.94 7.26 6.98
CA THR A 101 12.38 7.10 6.81
C THR A 101 12.89 7.79 5.55
N THR A 102 14.14 8.24 5.58
CA THR A 102 14.82 8.79 4.39
C THR A 102 14.98 7.75 3.28
N GLY A 103 15.13 6.48 3.65
CA GLY A 103 15.18 5.36 2.71
C GLY A 103 13.89 5.24 1.90
N TYR A 104 12.73 5.30 2.58
CA TYR A 104 11.43 5.30 1.91
C TYR A 104 11.25 6.53 1.02
N ALA A 105 11.54 7.73 1.54
CA ALA A 105 11.41 8.98 0.79
C ALA A 105 12.29 9.03 -0.48
N ARG A 106 13.44 8.34 -0.49
CA ARG A 106 14.29 8.22 -1.67
C ARG A 106 13.68 7.28 -2.71
N LEU A 107 13.14 6.14 -2.28
CA LEU A 107 12.56 5.13 -3.18
C LEU A 107 11.25 5.59 -3.83
N THR A 108 10.44 6.39 -3.12
CA THR A 108 9.19 6.90 -3.68
C THR A 108 9.38 7.92 -4.80
N LYS A 109 10.52 8.63 -4.84
CA LYS A 109 10.86 9.54 -5.93
C LYS A 109 11.10 8.84 -7.25
N ASP A 110 11.48 7.57 -7.20
CA ASP A 110 11.82 6.78 -8.39
C ASP A 110 10.60 6.11 -9.03
N ASN A 111 9.39 6.32 -8.48
CA ASN A 111 8.13 5.84 -9.06
C ASN A 111 8.17 4.34 -9.43
N LEU A 112 8.81 3.53 -8.57
CA LEU A 112 9.25 2.18 -8.92
C LEU A 112 8.13 1.23 -9.38
N PHE A 113 6.90 1.46 -8.94
CA PHE A 113 5.74 0.63 -9.28
C PHE A 113 5.09 0.99 -10.63
N ASP A 114 5.51 2.09 -11.25
CA ASP A 114 4.89 2.59 -12.48
C ASP A 114 5.29 1.80 -13.72
N VAL A 115 4.42 1.84 -14.73
CA VAL A 115 4.60 1.17 -16.02
C VAL A 115 5.94 1.49 -16.69
N ASP A 116 6.43 2.72 -16.53
CA ASP A 116 7.64 3.28 -17.14
C ASP A 116 8.91 3.06 -16.30
N SER A 117 8.77 2.51 -15.08
CA SER A 117 9.92 2.12 -14.26
C SER A 117 10.84 1.18 -15.06
N LYS A 118 12.13 1.49 -15.04
CA LYS A 118 13.18 0.71 -15.73
C LYS A 118 13.39 -0.66 -15.11
N LEU A 119 12.87 -0.88 -13.92
CA LEU A 119 12.95 -2.15 -13.22
C LEU A 119 11.81 -3.08 -13.64
N ASN A 120 12.06 -4.38 -13.54
CA ASN A 120 11.01 -5.38 -13.66
C ASN A 120 10.31 -5.63 -12.31
N LYS A 121 9.17 -6.33 -12.35
CA LYS A 121 8.35 -6.64 -11.15
C LYS A 121 9.16 -7.26 -10.01
N LYS A 122 10.03 -8.23 -10.34
CA LYS A 122 10.85 -8.94 -9.37
C LYS A 122 11.85 -8.00 -8.69
N GLN A 123 12.54 -7.16 -9.46
CA GLN A 123 13.50 -6.19 -8.93
C GLN A 123 12.84 -5.17 -8.01
N VAL A 124 11.68 -4.64 -8.39
CA VAL A 124 10.92 -3.69 -7.55
C VAL A 124 10.54 -4.35 -6.22
N LYS A 125 10.03 -5.58 -6.27
CA LYS A 125 9.66 -6.34 -5.06
C LYS A 125 10.86 -6.63 -4.17
N GLU A 126 11.99 -7.04 -4.75
CA GLU A 126 13.24 -7.27 -4.01
C GLU A 126 13.73 -6.01 -3.28
N ILE A 127 13.65 -4.84 -3.92
CA ILE A 127 14.05 -3.57 -3.30
C ILE A 127 13.21 -3.26 -2.08
N TYR A 128 11.89 -3.35 -2.18
CA TYR A 128 11.00 -3.06 -1.06
C TYR A 128 11.10 -4.10 0.05
N CYS A 129 11.26 -5.39 -0.27
CA CYS A 129 11.50 -6.42 0.73
C CYS A 129 12.83 -6.22 1.47
N LYS A 130 13.88 -5.75 0.76
CA LYS A 130 15.16 -5.36 1.40
C LYS A 130 15.00 -4.14 2.31
N LEU A 131 14.18 -3.17 1.91
CA LEU A 131 13.90 -1.99 2.74
C LEU A 131 13.17 -2.39 4.02
N GLU A 132 12.11 -3.19 3.92
CA GLU A 132 11.33 -3.69 5.06
C GLU A 132 12.19 -4.53 6.01
N ARG A 133 13.04 -5.41 5.47
CA ARG A 133 14.03 -6.15 6.25
C ARG A 133 14.96 -5.24 7.04
N ARG A 134 15.62 -4.29 6.36
CA ARG A 134 16.55 -3.35 7.00
C ARG A 134 15.86 -2.48 8.02
N PHE A 135 14.64 -2.06 7.73
CA PHE A 135 13.82 -1.30 8.65
C PHE A 135 13.59 -2.12 9.92
N ALA A 136 13.05 -3.34 9.82
CA ALA A 136 12.81 -4.23 10.96
C ALA A 136 14.09 -4.55 11.76
N GLU A 137 15.23 -4.76 11.09
CA GLU A 137 16.53 -5.00 11.73
C GLU A 137 17.02 -3.80 12.55
N SER A 138 16.64 -2.57 12.16
CA SER A 138 17.06 -1.33 12.82
C SER A 138 16.15 -0.89 13.97
N VAL A 139 14.98 -1.52 14.13
CA VAL A 139 14.01 -1.13 15.16
C VAL A 139 14.54 -1.44 16.56
N ASN A 140 14.23 -0.55 17.50
CA ASN A 140 14.48 -0.73 18.92
C ASN A 140 13.30 -0.16 19.72
N GLY A 141 13.16 -0.60 20.97
CA GLY A 141 12.09 -0.16 21.87
C GLY A 141 10.81 -0.97 21.72
N GLU A 142 9.67 -0.36 22.06
CA GLU A 142 8.37 -1.01 21.97
C GLU A 142 7.80 -0.92 20.56
N VAL A 143 7.33 -2.06 20.04
CA VAL A 143 6.72 -2.16 18.71
C VAL A 143 5.33 -2.74 18.86
N GLN A 144 4.34 -2.00 18.40
CA GLN A 144 2.94 -2.40 18.41
C GLN A 144 2.53 -2.81 16.98
N ILE A 145 2.03 -4.03 16.84
CA ILE A 145 1.50 -4.54 15.57
C ILE A 145 0.05 -4.98 15.79
N PRO A 146 -0.93 -4.33 15.14
CA PRO A 146 -2.30 -4.82 15.10
C PRO A 146 -2.36 -6.23 14.50
N LYS A 147 -3.09 -7.13 15.13
CA LYS A 147 -3.25 -8.53 14.72
C LYS A 147 -3.83 -8.65 13.31
N GLU A 148 -4.64 -7.68 12.90
CA GLU A 148 -5.24 -7.60 11.57
C GLU A 148 -4.20 -7.43 10.46
N LEU A 149 -3.03 -6.85 10.78
CA LEU A 149 -1.92 -6.70 9.83
C LEU A 149 -1.09 -7.98 9.68
N LEU A 150 -1.32 -8.99 10.54
CA LEU A 150 -0.59 -10.27 10.51
C LEU A 150 -1.20 -11.25 9.51
N ILE A 151 -1.32 -10.80 8.26
CA ILE A 151 -1.83 -11.62 7.16
C ILE A 151 -0.75 -12.61 6.75
N LYS A 152 -1.03 -13.92 6.86
CA LYS A 152 -0.11 -14.99 6.47
C LYS A 152 0.37 -14.80 5.02
N GLY A 153 1.68 -14.93 4.78
CA GLY A 153 2.27 -14.68 3.47
C GLY A 153 2.49 -13.20 3.13
N SER A 154 2.11 -12.27 4.00
CA SER A 154 2.42 -10.84 3.84
C SER A 154 3.90 -10.54 4.10
N VAL A 155 4.40 -9.45 3.55
CA VAL A 155 5.77 -8.97 3.85
C VAL A 155 5.94 -8.71 5.35
N VAL A 156 4.91 -8.18 6.02
CA VAL A 156 4.95 -7.95 7.48
C VAL A 156 5.11 -9.28 8.21
N SER A 157 4.29 -10.27 7.91
CA SER A 157 4.31 -11.58 8.61
C SER A 157 5.54 -12.43 8.28
N GLU A 158 6.02 -12.40 7.04
CA GLU A 158 7.11 -13.29 6.59
C GLU A 158 8.50 -12.67 6.72
N ILE A 159 8.61 -11.33 6.73
CA ILE A 159 9.89 -10.62 6.85
C ILE A 159 9.98 -9.87 8.17
N CYS A 160 9.08 -8.92 8.43
CA CYS A 160 9.26 -7.99 9.54
C CYS A 160 9.08 -8.68 10.90
N LEU A 161 7.99 -9.45 11.07
CA LEU A 161 7.65 -10.09 12.34
C LEU A 161 8.76 -11.04 12.83
N PRO A 162 9.30 -11.99 12.04
CA PRO A 162 10.35 -12.89 12.50
C PRO A 162 11.65 -12.18 12.87
N ILE A 163 11.93 -11.02 12.25
CA ILE A 163 13.10 -10.20 12.59
C ILE A 163 12.88 -9.51 13.93
N LEU A 164 11.70 -8.92 14.14
CA LEU A 164 11.35 -8.24 15.37
C LEU A 164 11.31 -9.21 16.56
N GLU A 165 10.76 -10.41 16.39
CA GLU A 165 10.71 -11.46 17.42
C GLU A 165 12.10 -11.91 17.89
N LYS A 166 13.10 -11.88 16.99
CA LYS A 166 14.49 -12.27 17.30
C LYS A 166 15.32 -11.10 17.82
N ASN A 167 14.83 -9.87 17.69
CA ASN A 167 15.56 -8.67 18.07
C ASN A 167 15.44 -8.43 19.58
N LYS A 168 16.53 -8.66 20.32
CA LYS A 168 16.58 -8.48 21.79
C LYS A 168 16.36 -7.04 22.24
N SER A 169 16.52 -6.06 21.36
CA SER A 169 16.28 -4.65 21.64
C SER A 169 14.82 -4.23 21.40
N VAL A 170 13.96 -5.16 20.99
CA VAL A 170 12.54 -4.92 20.71
C VAL A 170 11.67 -5.62 21.75
N LYS A 171 10.68 -4.88 22.27
CA LYS A 171 9.54 -5.43 23.00
C LYS A 171 8.33 -5.41 22.07
N LEU A 172 7.98 -6.58 21.54
CA LEU A 172 6.87 -6.72 20.61
C LEU A 172 5.53 -6.86 21.37
N LEU A 173 4.56 -6.05 21.00
CA LEU A 173 3.17 -6.12 21.46
C LEU A 173 2.26 -6.38 20.26
N ILE A 174 1.61 -7.53 20.24
CA ILE A 174 0.58 -7.85 19.25
C ILE A 174 -0.76 -7.46 19.86
N MET A 175 -1.49 -6.58 19.19
CA MET A 175 -2.72 -5.95 19.68
C MET A 175 -3.93 -6.43 18.90
#